data_AF-A0A5K1CGI0-F1
#
_entry.id   AF-A0A5K1CGI0-F1
#
_cell.length_a   1.000
_cell.length_b   1.000
_cell.length_c   1.000
_cell.angle_alpha   90.00
_cell.angle_beta   90.00
_cell.angle_gamma   90.00
#
_symmetry.space_group_name_H-M   'P 1'
#
loop_
_entity.id
_entity.type
_entity.pdbx_description
1 polymer ?
#
loop_
_entity_poly.entity_id
_entity_poly.type
_entity_poly.pdbx_seq_one_letter_code
_entity_poly.pdbx_strand_id
1 'polypeptide(L)'
;QLLHWSPTFGSLKFFHDDQHGYCANKLSGELPTSLSKLQMLEYLNLSRNTFDGYISKQLDHMLNLDTIDVSHNKLSGEIPKSLEKLQHIQVIDLSFNQFEGEVPCGGKFANLSAESFLGTMHYVKLPNSMS
;
A
#
# COMPACT_ATOMS: atom_id res chain seq x y z
N GLN A 1 8.47 -20.13 -11.93
CA GLN A 1 9.33 -19.93 -10.75
C GLN A 1 8.77 -18.75 -9.98
N LEU A 2 8.54 -18.88 -8.66
CA LEU A 2 8.13 -17.78 -7.80
C LEU A 2 9.38 -16.92 -7.54
N LEU A 3 9.31 -15.63 -7.83
CA LEU A 3 10.38 -14.70 -7.48
C LEU A 3 10.20 -14.37 -6.00
N HIS A 4 11.17 -14.76 -5.17
CA HIS A 4 11.18 -14.38 -3.76
C HIS A 4 11.69 -12.95 -3.65
N TRP A 5 10.92 -12.10 -2.99
CA TRP A 5 11.30 -10.72 -2.72
C TRP A 5 12.48 -10.70 -1.70
N SER A 6 13.52 -9.90 -1.98
CA SER A 6 14.70 -9.73 -1.11
C SER A 6 14.89 -8.26 -0.70
N PRO A 7 15.13 -7.95 0.59
CA PRO A 7 15.29 -6.59 1.11
C PRO A 7 16.53 -5.82 0.63
N THR A 8 17.45 -6.46 -0.09
CA THR A 8 18.78 -5.90 -0.37
C THR A 8 18.84 -4.85 -1.49
N PHE A 9 17.73 -4.56 -2.17
CA PHE A 9 17.70 -3.53 -3.21
C PHE A 9 17.19 -2.20 -2.66
N GLY A 10 18.09 -1.42 -2.05
CA GLY A 10 17.92 0.00 -1.73
C GLY A 10 17.85 0.92 -2.96
N SER A 11 17.39 0.39 -4.10
CA SER A 11 17.19 1.11 -5.37
C SER A 11 16.11 0.39 -6.18
N LEU A 12 14.96 0.09 -5.57
CA LEU A 12 13.77 -0.19 -6.35
C LEU A 12 13.24 1.15 -6.87
N LYS A 13 13.72 1.54 -8.04
CA LYS A 13 13.04 2.51 -8.89
C LYS A 13 11.77 1.81 -9.39
N PHE A 14 10.71 1.83 -8.58
CA PHE A 14 9.38 1.46 -9.08
C PHE A 14 8.98 2.53 -10.10
N PHE A 15 8.61 2.07 -11.29
CA PHE A 15 8.59 2.81 -12.55
C PHE A 15 7.94 4.20 -12.44
N HIS A 16 8.71 5.24 -12.76
CA HIS A 16 8.19 6.61 -12.94
C HIS A 16 7.51 6.80 -14.30
N ASP A 17 7.48 5.77 -15.15
CA ASP A 17 6.82 5.84 -16.44
C ASP A 17 6.55 4.40 -16.88
N ASP A 18 5.30 4.06 -17.14
CA ASP A 18 4.96 3.19 -18.26
C ASP A 18 3.44 3.22 -18.46
N GLN A 19 3.05 4.03 -19.44
CA GLN A 19 1.74 4.07 -20.08
C GLN A 19 1.28 2.71 -20.65
N HIS A 20 2.01 1.60 -20.49
CA HIS A 20 1.63 0.28 -21.03
C HIS A 20 2.14 -0.90 -20.16
N GLY A 21 1.28 -1.42 -19.29
CA GLY A 21 1.18 -2.87 -19.06
C GLY A 21 2.02 -3.54 -17.98
N TYR A 22 1.34 -3.83 -16.85
CA TYR A 22 1.55 -4.95 -15.93
C TYR A 22 2.84 -5.01 -15.09
N CYS A 23 2.78 -4.46 -13.87
CA CYS A 23 3.59 -4.95 -12.75
C CYS A 23 3.08 -6.32 -12.22
N ALA A 24 2.70 -7.26 -13.09
CA ALA A 24 2.22 -8.58 -12.69
C ALA A 24 3.41 -9.51 -12.39
N ASN A 25 4.06 -9.32 -11.25
CA ASN A 25 5.05 -10.28 -10.77
C ASN A 25 4.37 -11.27 -9.80
N LYS A 26 4.84 -12.52 -9.77
CA LYS A 26 4.41 -13.50 -8.77
C LYS A 26 5.21 -13.34 -7.48
N LEU A 27 5.49 -12.10 -7.06
CA LEU A 27 6.16 -11.84 -5.78
C LEU A 27 5.19 -12.20 -4.66
N SER A 28 5.71 -12.83 -3.63
CA SER A 28 4.92 -13.40 -2.54
C SER A 28 5.64 -13.27 -1.21
N GLY A 29 4.90 -13.48 -0.12
CA GLY A 29 5.36 -13.34 1.25
C GLY A 29 4.94 -12.01 1.86
N GLU A 30 5.33 -11.81 3.12
CA GLU A 30 4.96 -10.62 3.87
C GLU A 30 5.80 -9.40 3.47
N LEU A 31 5.22 -8.21 3.63
CA LEU A 31 5.98 -6.97 3.54
C LEU A 31 6.98 -6.91 4.72
N PRO A 32 8.28 -6.75 4.43
CA PRO A 32 9.27 -6.67 5.50
C PRO A 32 9.08 -5.40 6.34
N THR A 33 9.49 -5.45 7.60
CA THR A 33 9.62 -4.21 8.38
C THR A 33 10.76 -3.33 7.88
N SER A 34 11.77 -3.91 7.20
CA SER A 34 12.90 -3.15 6.63
C SER A 34 12.51 -2.22 5.49
N LEU A 35 11.31 -2.34 4.91
CA LEU A 35 10.82 -1.41 3.89
C LEU A 35 10.79 0.02 4.42
N SER A 36 10.52 0.19 5.73
CA SER A 36 10.51 1.49 6.40
C SER A 36 11.87 2.21 6.43
N LYS A 37 12.96 1.51 6.08
CA LYS A 37 14.31 2.11 6.01
C LYS A 37 14.50 2.93 4.73
N LEU A 38 13.65 2.77 3.73
CA LEU A 38 13.70 3.53 2.48
C LEU A 38 13.05 4.91 2.64
N GLN A 39 13.58 5.73 3.55
CA GLN A 39 12.99 7.02 3.94
C GLN A 39 12.97 8.07 2.81
N MET A 40 13.78 7.89 1.78
CA MET A 40 13.84 8.75 0.59
C MET A 40 12.93 8.25 -0.55
N LEU A 41 12.16 7.19 -0.34
CA LEU A 41 11.27 6.65 -1.35
C LEU A 41 10.04 7.55 -1.48
N GLU A 42 9.75 7.97 -2.72
CA GLU A 42 8.57 8.77 -3.07
C GLU A 42 7.44 7.90 -3.64
N TYR A 43 7.79 6.84 -4.38
CA TYR A 43 6.82 5.98 -5.06
C TYR A 43 7.00 4.52 -4.64
N LEU A 44 5.97 3.95 -4.02
CA LEU A 44 5.88 2.53 -3.67
C LEU A 44 4.74 1.88 -4.45
N ASN A 45 5.06 1.20 -5.56
CA ASN A 45 4.09 0.39 -6.30
C ASN A 45 4.45 -1.10 -6.16
N LEU A 46 3.61 -1.83 -5.42
CA LEU A 46 3.65 -3.28 -5.25
C LEU A 46 2.39 -3.95 -5.80
N SER A 47 1.62 -3.24 -6.63
CA SER A 47 0.34 -3.70 -7.15
C SER A 47 0.45 -5.00 -7.94
N ARG A 48 -0.64 -5.76 -8.03
CA ARG A 48 -0.76 -6.95 -8.90
C ARG A 48 0.28 -8.03 -8.59
N ASN A 49 0.56 -8.24 -7.31
CA ASN A 49 1.43 -9.30 -6.83
C ASN A 49 0.62 -10.31 -5.97
N THR A 50 1.32 -11.15 -5.22
CA THR A 50 0.72 -12.11 -4.28
C THR A 50 1.25 -11.92 -2.87
N PHE A 51 1.59 -10.68 -2.49
CA PHE A 51 1.98 -10.35 -1.11
C PHE A 51 0.83 -10.63 -0.14
N ASP A 52 1.16 -11.15 1.03
CA ASP A 52 0.24 -11.50 2.10
C ASP A 52 0.69 -10.90 3.45
N GLY A 53 0.03 -11.28 4.55
CA GLY A 53 0.27 -10.69 5.86
C GLY A 53 -0.40 -9.31 6.00
N TYR A 54 0.24 -8.40 6.73
CA TYR A 54 -0.33 -7.10 7.12
C TYR A 54 0.57 -5.93 6.72
N ILE A 55 -0.02 -4.74 6.60
CA ILE A 55 0.76 -3.51 6.46
C ILE A 55 1.40 -3.19 7.82
N SER A 56 2.73 -3.17 7.86
CA SER A 56 3.50 -2.84 9.06
C SER A 56 3.32 -1.36 9.44
N LYS A 57 3.02 -1.09 10.72
CA LYS A 57 2.90 0.29 11.24
C LYS A 57 4.14 1.16 11.00
N GLN A 58 5.30 0.52 10.85
CA GLN A 58 6.60 1.14 10.62
C GLN A 58 6.69 1.86 9.27
N LEU A 59 5.77 1.65 8.33
CA LEU A 59 5.67 2.47 7.11
C LEU A 59 5.45 3.95 7.40
N ASP A 60 5.03 4.30 8.62
CA ASP A 60 4.91 5.69 9.08
C ASP A 60 6.24 6.47 9.12
N HIS A 61 7.38 5.79 8.97
CA HIS A 61 8.70 6.43 8.85
C HIS A 61 9.04 6.88 7.41
N MET A 62 8.29 6.46 6.40
CA MET A 62 8.55 6.77 4.99
C MET A 62 7.88 8.09 4.60
N LEU A 63 8.28 9.17 5.28
CA LEU A 63 7.59 10.47 5.24
C LEU A 63 7.64 11.18 3.88
N ASN A 64 8.51 10.75 2.96
CA ASN A 64 8.62 11.30 1.61
C ASN A 64 7.71 10.60 0.60
N LEU A 65 6.95 9.57 1.01
CA LEU A 65 6.03 8.89 0.11
C LEU A 65 4.96 9.84 -0.42
N ASP A 66 4.85 9.85 -1.73
CA ASP A 66 3.84 10.53 -2.52
C ASP A 66 2.78 9.52 -3.00
N THR A 67 3.22 8.32 -3.41
CA THR A 67 2.33 7.29 -3.94
C THR A 67 2.52 5.96 -3.23
N ILE A 68 1.42 5.37 -2.75
CA ILE A 68 1.35 3.99 -2.28
C ILE A 68 0.30 3.24 -3.10
N ASP A 69 0.73 2.27 -3.88
CA ASP A 69 -0.15 1.35 -4.59
C ASP A 69 0.22 -0.09 -4.23
N VAL A 70 -0.64 -0.73 -3.44
CA VAL A 70 -0.52 -2.16 -3.08
C VAL A 70 -1.74 -2.94 -3.58
N SER A 71 -2.47 -2.38 -4.54
CA SER A 71 -3.70 -2.97 -5.05
C SER A 71 -3.50 -4.37 -5.63
N HIS A 72 -4.56 -5.17 -5.68
CA HIS A 72 -4.51 -6.53 -6.25
C HIS A 72 -3.42 -7.42 -5.60
N ASN A 73 -3.46 -7.54 -4.27
CA ASN A 73 -2.63 -8.44 -3.49
C ASN A 73 -3.51 -9.30 -2.56
N LYS A 74 -2.89 -9.99 -1.59
CA LYS A 74 -3.57 -10.76 -0.54
C LYS A 74 -3.27 -10.18 0.85
N LEU A 75 -2.99 -8.88 0.94
CA LEU A 75 -2.75 -8.22 2.22
C LEU A 75 -4.02 -8.21 3.05
N SER A 76 -3.89 -8.35 4.36
CA SER A 76 -4.99 -8.60 5.30
C SER A 76 -4.77 -7.86 6.63
N GLY A 77 -5.74 -7.94 7.53
CA GLY A 77 -5.74 -7.23 8.80
C GLY A 77 -6.13 -5.76 8.67
N GLU A 78 -5.93 -5.00 9.75
CA GLU A 78 -6.29 -3.58 9.80
C GLU A 78 -5.30 -2.69 9.04
N ILE A 79 -5.80 -1.62 8.46
CA ILE A 79 -4.96 -0.55 7.90
C ILE A 79 -4.40 0.27 9.08
N PRO A 80 -3.06 0.35 9.25
CA PRO A 80 -2.51 1.04 10.41
C PRO A 80 -2.86 2.52 10.42
N LYS A 81 -3.48 2.98 11.51
CA LYS A 81 -3.76 4.40 11.74
C LYS A 81 -2.51 5.29 11.69
N SER A 82 -1.32 4.73 11.90
CA SER A 82 -0.05 5.46 11.78
C SER A 82 0.20 6.00 10.37
N LEU A 83 -0.43 5.44 9.33
CA LEU A 83 -0.33 5.95 7.96
C LEU A 83 -0.96 7.35 7.80
N GLU A 84 -1.82 7.80 8.72
CA GLU A 84 -2.33 9.17 8.76
C GLU A 84 -1.21 10.22 8.89
N LYS A 85 -0.02 9.82 9.38
CA LYS A 85 1.16 10.70 9.50
C LYS A 85 1.80 11.04 8.16
N LEU A 86 1.54 10.27 7.11
CA LEU A 86 2.18 10.43 5.80
C LEU A 86 1.53 11.61 5.04
N GLN A 87 1.94 12.83 5.38
CA GLN A 87 1.31 14.07 4.89
C GLN A 87 1.54 14.34 3.40
N HIS A 88 2.64 13.85 2.83
CA HIS A 88 3.01 14.10 1.44
C HIS A 88 2.29 13.20 0.43
N ILE A 89 1.59 12.15 0.90
CA ILE A 89 0.91 11.22 0.02
C ILE A 89 -0.17 11.94 -0.79
N GLN A 90 -0.22 11.67 -2.08
CA GLN A 90 -1.27 12.11 -3.00
C GLN A 90 -2.11 10.94 -3.50
N VAL A 91 -1.50 9.75 -3.63
CA VAL A 91 -2.18 8.56 -4.15
C VAL A 91 -2.05 7.40 -3.16
N ILE A 92 -3.20 6.83 -2.78
CA ILE A 92 -3.31 5.59 -2.01
C ILE A 92 -4.25 4.67 -2.77
N ASP A 93 -3.77 3.50 -3.15
CA ASP A 93 -4.59 2.41 -3.67
C ASP A 93 -4.36 1.13 -2.87
N LEU A 94 -5.39 0.74 -2.12
CA LEU A 94 -5.44 -0.47 -1.30
C LEU A 94 -6.43 -1.49 -1.86
N SER A 95 -7.03 -1.21 -3.02
CA SER A 95 -8.10 -1.98 -3.62
C SER A 95 -7.71 -3.44 -3.88
N PHE A 96 -8.70 -4.34 -3.93
CA PHE A 96 -8.51 -5.76 -4.21
C PHE A 96 -7.48 -6.43 -3.29
N ASN A 97 -7.63 -6.21 -1.99
CA ASN A 97 -6.95 -6.89 -0.89
C ASN A 97 -7.99 -7.48 0.07
N GLN A 98 -7.52 -8.03 1.19
CA GLN A 98 -8.33 -8.65 2.25
C GLN A 98 -8.25 -7.84 3.56
N PHE A 99 -8.03 -6.52 3.48
CA PHE A 99 -8.02 -5.64 4.64
C PHE A 99 -9.35 -5.69 5.38
N GLU A 100 -9.32 -5.57 6.70
CA GLU A 100 -10.51 -5.59 7.54
C GLU A 100 -10.50 -4.44 8.54
N GLY A 101 -11.62 -4.26 9.25
CA GLY A 101 -11.75 -3.23 10.29
C GLY A 101 -12.13 -1.86 9.72
N GLU A 102 -11.74 -0.80 10.43
CA GLU A 102 -12.10 0.58 10.07
C GLU A 102 -10.99 1.25 9.27
N VAL A 103 -11.36 1.89 8.17
CA VAL A 103 -10.44 2.74 7.41
C VAL A 103 -10.07 3.96 8.27
N PRO A 104 -8.78 4.30 8.41
CA PRO A 104 -8.37 5.53 9.09
C PRO A 104 -9.08 6.76 8.51
N CYS A 105 -9.37 7.75 9.35
CA CYS A 105 -10.16 8.92 8.93
C CYS A 105 -9.39 10.25 9.02
N GLY A 106 -8.13 10.21 9.45
CA GLY A 106 -7.24 11.36 9.52
C GLY A 106 -6.28 11.47 8.33
N GLY A 107 -5.52 12.58 8.30
CA GLY A 107 -4.51 12.82 7.27
C GLY A 107 -5.09 12.74 5.85
N LYS A 108 -4.36 12.08 4.94
CA LYS A 108 -4.82 11.89 3.56
C LYS A 108 -6.01 10.95 3.43
N PHE A 109 -6.18 10.01 4.38
CA PHE A 109 -7.35 9.13 4.40
C PHE A 109 -8.66 9.91 4.57
N ALA A 110 -8.66 11.10 5.15
CA ALA A 110 -9.87 11.92 5.22
C ALA A 110 -10.45 12.31 3.85
N ASN A 111 -9.63 12.31 2.80
CA ASN A 111 -9.97 12.83 1.47
C ASN A 111 -9.79 11.77 0.35
N LEU A 112 -9.73 10.48 0.70
CA LEU A 112 -9.66 9.42 -0.31
C LEU A 112 -11.03 9.11 -0.88
N SER A 113 -11.04 8.66 -2.14
CA SER A 113 -12.22 8.08 -2.78
C SER A 113 -12.45 6.64 -2.28
N ALA A 114 -13.70 6.20 -2.28
CA ALA A 114 -14.06 4.79 -2.06
C ALA A 114 -13.39 3.85 -3.09
N GLU A 115 -12.98 4.36 -4.25
CA GLU A 115 -12.26 3.61 -5.27
C GLU A 115 -10.93 3.03 -4.75
N SER A 116 -10.22 3.75 -3.87
CA SER A 116 -8.99 3.29 -3.21
C SER A 116 -9.19 2.02 -2.37
N PHE A 117 -10.44 1.65 -2.10
CA PHE A 117 -10.85 0.49 -1.30
C PHE A 117 -11.74 -0.48 -2.09
N LEU A 118 -11.85 -0.31 -3.40
CA LEU A 118 -12.69 -1.20 -4.22
C LEU A 118 -12.28 -2.67 -4.02
N GLY A 119 -13.25 -3.58 -3.88
CA GLY A 119 -12.96 -4.99 -3.66
C GLY A 119 -12.46 -5.36 -2.25
N THR A 120 -12.08 -4.42 -1.39
CA THR A 120 -11.86 -4.65 0.06
C THR A 120 -13.12 -4.38 0.88
N MET A 121 -14.10 -3.69 0.30
CA MET A 121 -15.37 -3.24 0.90
C MET A 121 -16.21 -4.30 1.62
N HIS A 122 -16.02 -5.59 1.33
CA HIS A 122 -16.71 -6.66 2.07
C HIS A 122 -16.15 -6.82 3.50
N TYR A 123 -14.92 -6.37 3.73
CA TYR A 123 -14.15 -6.61 4.94
C TYR A 123 -13.83 -5.31 5.70
N VAL A 124 -13.78 -4.16 5.01
CA VAL A 124 -13.55 -2.84 5.63
C VAL A 124 -14.83 -2.03 5.80
N LYS A 125 -14.86 -1.20 6.85
CA LYS A 125 -15.84 -0.13 7.04
C LYS A 125 -15.24 1.20 6.57
N LEU A 126 -15.87 1.82 5.56
CA LEU A 126 -15.47 3.16 5.13
C LEU A 126 -15.89 4.22 6.16
N PRO A 127 -15.15 5.34 6.25
CA PRO A 127 -15.58 6.49 7.03
C PRO A 127 -16.82 7.12 6.38
N ASN A 128 -17.71 7.72 7.17
CA ASN A 128 -18.91 8.40 6.70
C ASN A 128 -18.64 9.55 5.70
N SER A 129 -17.40 10.05 5.62
CA SER A 129 -16.99 11.05 4.63
C SER A 129 -16.80 10.49 3.22
N MET A 130 -16.78 9.16 3.06
CA MET A 130 -16.57 8.45 1.79
C MET A 130 -17.82 7.72 1.27
N SER A 131 -18.94 7.83 1.99
CA SER A 131 -20.22 7.20 1.64
C SER A 131 -21.07 8.05 0.72
#